data_AF-M0LFP8-F1
#
_entry.id   AF-M0LFP8-F1
#
_cell.length_a   1.000
_cell.length_b   1.000
_cell.length_c   1.000
_cell.angle_alpha   90.00
_cell.angle_beta   90.00
_cell.angle_gamma   90.00
#
_symmetry.space_group_name_H-M   'P 1'
#
loop_
_entity.id
_entity.type
_entity.pdbx_description
1 polymer ?
#
loop_
_entity_poly.entity_id
_entity_poly.type
_entity_poly.pdbx_seq_one_letter_code
_entity_poly.pdbx_strand_id
1 'polypeptide(L)'
;MTMVPSPTDEDVLNVFRELDEPYEDTLTTNEVTEELPVQRRAVQGYVKDLEGANRLVLDHEGKPNHWRLARTEPSEPVYDPRLGKAKRWGNKAKFVGNWTTLFGIAILAAVGIITSNHVFSAVADIGLPMSSAQSAITAGLTGVLGSGLFLIGFAAYIFSFSVPRLAEWWINRTSCSDAE
;
A
#
# COMPACT_ATOMS: atom_id res chain seq x y z
N MET A 1 6.41 11.01 13.85
CA MET A 1 7.04 10.00 12.98
C MET A 1 6.93 8.66 13.71
N THR A 2 5.79 7.99 13.63
CA THR A 2 5.58 6.69 14.29
C THR A 2 6.17 5.60 13.41
N MET A 3 7.19 4.88 13.93
CA MET A 3 7.78 3.72 13.27
C MET A 3 6.69 2.70 12.95
N VAL A 4 6.51 2.40 11.66
CA VAL A 4 5.80 1.20 11.24
C VAL A 4 6.70 0.03 11.66
N PRO A 5 6.22 -0.94 12.44
CA PRO A 5 7.03 -2.10 12.81
C PRO A 5 7.53 -2.77 11.53
N SER A 6 8.84 -3.05 11.48
CA SER A 6 9.42 -3.85 10.40
C SER A 6 8.72 -5.21 10.38
N PRO A 7 8.34 -5.74 9.20
CA PRO A 7 7.88 -7.11 9.13
C PRO A 7 8.97 -8.04 9.65
N THR A 8 8.51 -9.08 10.32
CA THR A 8 9.30 -10.18 10.84
C THR A 8 9.39 -11.30 9.80
N ASP A 9 10.34 -12.21 9.98
CA ASP A 9 10.44 -13.45 9.20
C ASP A 9 9.11 -14.22 9.18
N GLU A 10 8.37 -14.20 10.31
CA GLU A 10 7.05 -14.80 10.39
C GLU A 10 6.02 -14.10 9.52
N ASP A 11 6.06 -12.77 9.38
CA ASP A 11 5.14 -12.06 8.49
C ASP A 11 5.31 -12.53 7.04
N VAL A 12 6.54 -12.80 6.60
CA VAL A 12 6.84 -13.35 5.26
C VAL A 12 6.33 -14.78 5.12
N LEU A 13 6.63 -15.64 6.09
CA LEU A 13 6.19 -17.04 6.05
C LEU A 13 4.67 -17.18 6.08
N ASN A 14 4.00 -16.33 6.86
CA ASN A 14 2.54 -16.33 6.91
C ASN A 14 1.90 -15.97 5.56
N VAL A 15 2.57 -15.21 4.68
CA VAL A 15 2.07 -15.00 3.30
C VAL A 15 1.97 -16.33 2.55
N PHE A 16 2.94 -17.23 2.70
CA PHE A 16 2.90 -18.56 2.08
C PHE A 16 1.91 -19.50 2.77
N ARG A 17 1.77 -19.42 4.09
CA ARG A 17 0.80 -20.22 4.87
C ARG A 17 -0.66 -19.85 4.58
N GLU A 18 -0.91 -18.67 4.03
CA GLU A 18 -2.24 -18.22 3.62
C GLU A 18 -2.64 -18.66 2.20
N LEU A 19 -1.80 -19.42 1.49
CA LEU A 19 -2.12 -20.03 0.20
C LEU A 19 -3.07 -21.22 0.37
N ASP A 20 -3.78 -21.60 -0.70
CA ASP A 20 -4.70 -22.73 -0.67
C ASP A 20 -3.93 -24.05 -0.44
N GLU A 21 -2.75 -24.19 -1.07
CA GLU A 21 -1.84 -25.31 -0.87
C GLU A 21 -0.44 -24.82 -0.45
N PRO A 22 -0.18 -24.49 0.83
CA PRO A 22 1.05 -23.79 1.27
C PRO A 22 2.38 -24.44 0.88
N TYR A 23 2.41 -25.76 0.73
CA TYR A 23 3.63 -26.52 0.42
C TYR A 23 3.85 -26.76 -1.08
N GLU A 24 2.83 -26.53 -1.89
CA GLU A 24 2.82 -26.79 -3.33
C GLU A 24 2.73 -25.48 -4.13
N ASP A 25 1.94 -24.52 -3.67
CA ASP A 25 1.82 -23.20 -4.26
C ASP A 25 3.11 -22.40 -4.09
N THR A 26 3.45 -21.63 -5.13
CA THR A 26 4.66 -20.81 -5.15
C THR A 26 4.32 -19.33 -5.27
N LEU A 27 5.16 -18.50 -4.66
CA LEU A 27 5.12 -17.05 -4.82
C LEU A 27 6.49 -16.53 -5.26
N THR A 28 6.46 -15.53 -6.11
CA THR A 28 7.62 -14.73 -6.47
C THR A 28 7.89 -13.68 -5.42
N THR A 29 9.14 -13.20 -5.34
CA THR A 29 9.49 -12.08 -4.44
C THR A 29 8.63 -10.84 -4.71
N ASN A 30 8.15 -10.64 -5.93
CA ASN A 30 7.27 -9.52 -6.26
C ASN A 30 5.90 -9.68 -5.63
N GLU A 31 5.28 -10.85 -5.76
CA GLU A 31 3.97 -11.15 -5.15
C GLU A 31 4.03 -11.04 -3.63
N VAL A 32 5.09 -11.56 -3.00
CA VAL A 32 5.31 -11.38 -1.55
C VAL A 32 5.46 -9.90 -1.17
N THR A 33 6.08 -9.09 -2.04
CA THR A 33 6.22 -7.64 -1.82
C THR A 33 4.89 -6.92 -1.87
N GLU A 34 3.92 -7.38 -2.66
CA GLU A 34 2.60 -6.76 -2.75
C GLU A 34 1.76 -6.97 -1.48
N GLU A 35 2.04 -8.04 -0.73
CA GLU A 35 1.30 -8.37 0.48
C GLU A 35 1.86 -7.70 1.75
N LEU A 36 3.14 -7.30 1.73
CA LEU A 36 3.83 -6.74 2.89
C LEU A 36 4.11 -5.23 2.75
N PRO A 37 4.10 -4.44 3.85
CA PRO A 37 4.31 -2.99 3.80
C PRO A 37 5.80 -2.59 3.67
N VAL A 38 6.59 -3.34 2.89
CA VAL A 38 8.05 -3.15 2.75
C VAL A 38 8.50 -3.09 1.30
N GLN A 39 9.69 -2.53 1.10
CA GLN A 39 10.30 -2.46 -0.21
C GLN A 39 10.78 -3.83 -0.67
N ARG A 40 10.70 -4.08 -1.98
CA ARG A 40 11.16 -5.31 -2.64
C ARG A 40 12.54 -5.78 -2.19
N ARG A 41 13.49 -4.85 -1.99
CA ARG A 41 14.85 -5.17 -1.56
C ARG A 41 14.90 -5.78 -0.15
N ALA A 42 14.03 -5.31 0.75
CA ALA A 42 13.92 -5.88 2.09
C ALA A 42 13.30 -7.28 2.03
N VAL A 43 12.22 -7.45 1.26
CA VAL A 43 11.59 -8.76 1.02
C VAL A 43 12.58 -9.75 0.44
N GLN A 44 13.41 -9.33 -0.52
CA GLN A 44 14.46 -10.16 -1.08
C GLN A 44 15.51 -10.58 -0.04
N GLY A 45 15.81 -9.73 0.94
CA GLY A 45 16.65 -10.07 2.09
C GLY A 45 16.01 -11.17 2.92
N TYR A 46 14.78 -10.95 3.38
CA TYR A 46 14.04 -11.93 4.19
C TYR A 46 13.89 -13.27 3.50
N VAL A 47 13.53 -13.29 2.21
CA VAL A 47 13.36 -14.56 1.46
C VAL A 47 14.68 -15.33 1.39
N LYS A 48 15.81 -14.65 1.20
CA LYS A 48 17.13 -15.31 1.18
C LYS A 48 17.56 -15.80 2.56
N ASP A 49 17.26 -15.04 3.61
CA ASP A 49 17.57 -15.44 4.98
C ASP A 49 16.73 -16.67 5.38
N LEU A 50 15.45 -16.69 5.00
CA LEU A 50 14.54 -17.83 5.20
C LEU A 50 14.91 -19.06 4.37
N GLU A 51 15.38 -18.87 3.13
CA GLU A 51 15.96 -19.94 2.31
C GLU A 51 17.20 -20.53 3.00
N GLY A 52 18.13 -19.68 3.45
CA GLY A 52 19.33 -20.11 4.17
C GLY A 52 19.03 -20.84 5.49
N ALA A 53 17.89 -20.54 6.11
CA ALA A 53 17.37 -21.22 7.29
C ALA A 53 16.53 -22.47 6.97
N ASN A 54 16.41 -22.89 5.70
CA ASN A 54 15.58 -24.00 5.22
C ASN A 54 14.09 -23.88 5.57
N ARG A 55 13.57 -22.66 5.72
CA ARG A 55 12.15 -22.37 6.00
C ARG A 55 11.36 -22.08 4.72
N LEU A 56 12.04 -21.57 3.69
CA LEU A 56 11.54 -21.49 2.32
C LEU A 56 12.41 -22.35 1.40
N VAL A 57 11.80 -22.87 0.34
CA VAL A 57 12.47 -23.67 -0.68
C VAL A 57 12.30 -22.99 -2.03
N LEU A 58 13.40 -22.90 -2.77
CA LEU A 58 13.36 -22.49 -4.17
C LEU A 58 12.78 -23.63 -4.99
N ASP A 59 11.61 -23.42 -5.57
CA ASP A 59 10.90 -24.44 -6.33
C ASP A 59 11.30 -24.43 -7.80
N HIS A 60 11.31 -23.23 -8.40
CA HIS A 60 11.75 -23.01 -9.77
C HIS A 60 12.79 -21.88 -9.83
N GLU A 61 13.98 -22.20 -10.35
CA GLU A 61 15.01 -21.21 -10.69
C GLU A 61 14.63 -20.46 -11.98
N GLY A 62 14.55 -19.12 -11.92
CA GLY A 62 14.08 -18.33 -13.05
C GLY A 62 14.11 -16.81 -12.82
N LYS A 63 13.68 -16.04 -13.83
CA LYS A 63 13.43 -14.60 -13.67
C LYS A 63 11.94 -14.33 -13.90
N PRO A 64 11.11 -14.26 -12.84
CA PRO A 64 11.46 -14.29 -11.41
C PRO A 64 11.65 -15.71 -10.81
N ASN A 65 12.32 -15.80 -9.65
CA ASN A 65 12.41 -17.03 -8.85
C ASN A 65 11.07 -17.28 -8.15
N HIS A 66 10.70 -18.57 -8.03
CA HIS A 66 9.50 -19.02 -7.34
C HIS A 66 9.85 -19.76 -6.06
N TRP A 67 9.27 -19.29 -4.95
CA TRP A 67 9.53 -19.79 -3.61
C TRP A 67 8.30 -20.52 -3.09
N ARG A 68 8.49 -21.55 -2.28
CA ARG A 68 7.40 -22.23 -1.56
C ARG A 68 7.78 -22.48 -0.10
N LEU A 69 6.78 -22.76 0.72
CA LEU A 69 6.98 -23.08 2.13
C LEU A 69 7.71 -24.43 2.26
N ALA A 70 8.72 -24.49 3.15
CA ALA A 70 9.35 -25.77 3.48
C ALA A 70 8.36 -26.67 4.23
N ARG A 71 8.42 -28.00 3.97
CA ARG A 71 7.56 -28.99 4.66
C ARG A 71 7.83 -29.09 6.17
N THR A 72 8.91 -28.49 6.65
CA THR A 72 9.27 -28.39 8.07
C THR A 72 8.53 -27.27 8.80
N GLU A 73 7.95 -26.32 8.08
CA GLU A 73 7.18 -25.22 8.65
C GLU A 73 5.72 -25.63 8.87
N PRO A 74 5.03 -25.06 9.88
CA PRO A 74 3.59 -25.25 10.03
C PRO A 74 2.84 -24.64 8.84
N SER A 75 1.76 -25.31 8.42
CA SER A 75 0.88 -24.85 7.33
C SER A 75 -0.05 -23.72 7.74
N GLU A 76 -0.36 -23.61 9.04
CA GLU A 76 -1.31 -22.62 9.53
C GLU A 76 -0.59 -21.32 9.93
N PRO A 77 -1.17 -20.13 9.62
CA PRO A 77 -0.61 -18.86 10.04
C PRO A 77 -0.43 -18.80 11.56
N VAL A 78 0.69 -18.22 12.01
CA VAL A 78 1.02 -18.08 13.45
C VAL A 78 0.30 -16.87 14.07
N TYR A 79 -0.64 -16.24 13.34
CA TYR A 79 -1.49 -15.15 13.80
C TYR A 79 -2.96 -15.39 13.41
N ASP A 80 -3.91 -14.64 13.99
CA ASP A 80 -5.32 -14.70 13.61
C ASP A 80 -5.52 -14.26 12.12
N PRO A 81 -5.99 -15.14 11.22
CA PRO A 81 -6.14 -14.85 9.79
C PRO A 81 -6.93 -13.56 9.45
N ARG A 82 -7.82 -13.12 10.35
CA ARG A 82 -8.57 -11.87 10.19
C ARG A 82 -7.65 -10.65 10.22
N LEU A 83 -6.58 -10.70 11.03
CA LEU A 83 -5.56 -9.67 11.11
C LEU A 83 -4.73 -9.60 9.83
N GLY A 84 -4.36 -10.74 9.26
CA GLY A 84 -3.63 -10.83 7.99
C GLY A 84 -4.41 -10.18 6.84
N LYS A 85 -5.69 -10.52 6.70
CA LYS A 85 -6.58 -9.86 5.73
C LYS A 85 -6.65 -8.36 5.96
N ALA A 86 -6.89 -7.91 7.19
CA ALA A 86 -6.99 -6.48 7.51
C ALA A 86 -5.70 -5.71 7.16
N LYS A 87 -4.52 -6.27 7.46
CA LYS A 87 -3.22 -5.70 7.08
C LYS A 87 -3.04 -5.60 5.56
N ARG A 88 -3.40 -6.64 4.80
CA ARG A 88 -3.33 -6.63 3.33
C ARG A 88 -4.24 -5.58 2.70
N TRP A 89 -5.49 -5.49 3.14
CA TRP A 89 -6.41 -4.43 2.72
C TRP A 89 -5.87 -3.03 3.06
N GLY A 90 -5.27 -2.89 4.25
CA GLY A 90 -4.61 -1.65 4.64
C GLY A 90 -3.43 -1.30 3.72
N ASN A 91 -2.58 -2.26 3.39
CA ASN A 91 -1.43 -2.05 2.50
C ASN A 91 -1.86 -1.67 1.08
N LYS A 92 -2.86 -2.35 0.52
CA LYS A 92 -3.43 -2.02 -0.79
C LYS A 92 -4.05 -0.61 -0.80
N ALA A 93 -4.81 -0.26 0.24
CA ALA A 93 -5.37 1.08 0.40
C ALA A 93 -4.29 2.15 0.52
N LYS A 94 -3.19 1.88 1.23
CA LYS A 94 -2.04 2.80 1.32
C LYS A 94 -1.36 3.01 -0.03
N PHE A 95 -1.15 1.94 -0.78
CA PHE A 95 -0.53 2.01 -2.10
C PHE A 95 -1.37 2.85 -3.06
N VAL A 96 -2.65 2.50 -3.22
CA VAL A 96 -3.59 3.25 -4.07
C VAL A 96 -3.72 4.68 -3.57
N GLY A 97 -3.91 4.87 -2.27
CA GLY A 97 -4.08 6.17 -1.64
C GLY A 97 -2.91 7.12 -1.90
N ASN A 98 -1.67 6.63 -1.75
CA ASN A 98 -0.47 7.44 -2.04
C ASN A 98 -0.43 7.90 -3.50
N TRP A 99 -0.73 7.02 -4.46
CA TRP A 99 -0.78 7.40 -5.87
C TRP A 99 -1.88 8.42 -6.15
N THR A 100 -3.09 8.19 -5.66
CA THR A 100 -4.21 9.11 -5.86
C THR A 100 -3.96 10.48 -5.23
N THR A 101 -3.36 10.52 -4.03
CA THR A 101 -2.95 11.78 -3.37
C THR A 101 -1.87 12.51 -4.17
N LEU A 102 -0.83 11.81 -4.65
CA LEU A 102 0.23 12.44 -5.45
C LEU A 102 -0.30 13.04 -6.76
N PHE A 103 -1.16 12.30 -7.48
CA PHE A 103 -1.82 12.82 -8.68
C PHE A 103 -2.74 14.00 -8.35
N GLY A 104 -3.51 13.91 -7.27
CA GLY A 104 -4.35 15.02 -6.80
C GLY A 104 -3.54 16.28 -6.51
N ILE A 105 -2.42 16.16 -5.79
CA ILE A 105 -1.51 17.29 -5.51
C ILE A 105 -0.93 17.87 -6.80
N ALA A 106 -0.49 17.04 -7.74
CA ALA A 106 0.05 17.50 -9.01
C ALA A 106 -0.98 18.29 -9.83
N ILE A 107 -2.22 17.80 -9.87
CA ILE A 107 -3.34 18.50 -10.53
C ILE A 107 -3.62 19.84 -9.85
N LEU A 108 -3.73 19.85 -8.51
CA LEU A 108 -3.99 21.08 -7.75
C LEU A 108 -2.87 22.11 -7.92
N ALA A 109 -1.60 21.68 -7.97
CA ALA A 109 -0.48 22.55 -8.24
C ALA A 109 -0.55 23.17 -9.65
N ALA A 110 -0.89 22.38 -10.68
CA ALA A 110 -1.07 22.87 -12.04
C ALA A 110 -2.22 23.91 -12.13
N VAL A 111 -3.34 23.63 -11.46
CA VAL A 111 -4.47 24.56 -11.36
C VAL A 111 -4.04 25.86 -10.68
N GLY A 112 -3.32 25.77 -9.56
CA GLY A 112 -2.78 26.94 -8.86
C GLY A 112 -1.90 27.82 -9.75
N ILE A 113 -1.04 27.23 -10.57
CA ILE A 113 -0.20 27.95 -11.52
C ILE A 113 -1.05 28.67 -12.58
N ILE A 114 -2.04 27.98 -13.17
CA ILE A 114 -2.91 28.57 -14.21
C ILE A 114 -3.73 29.73 -13.62
N THR A 115 -4.36 29.52 -12.45
CA THR A 115 -5.15 30.56 -11.79
C THR A 115 -4.28 31.75 -11.37
N SER A 116 -3.07 31.50 -10.85
CA SER A 116 -2.10 32.56 -10.51
C SER A 116 -1.70 33.37 -11.74
N ASN A 117 -1.40 32.73 -12.87
CA ASN A 117 -1.07 33.42 -14.11
C ASN A 117 -2.24 34.25 -14.64
N HIS A 118 -3.48 33.75 -14.51
CA HIS A 118 -4.66 34.50 -14.91
C HIS A 118 -4.88 35.74 -14.02
N VAL A 119 -4.73 35.62 -12.70
CA VAL A 119 -4.86 36.76 -11.77
C VAL A 119 -3.74 37.78 -12.03
N PHE A 120 -2.51 37.31 -12.22
CA PHE A 120 -1.38 38.20 -12.49
C PHE A 120 -1.54 38.95 -13.81
N SER A 121 -1.95 38.25 -14.88
CA SER A 121 -2.25 38.88 -16.18
C SER A 121 -3.33 39.96 -16.06
N ALA A 122 -4.41 39.68 -15.31
CA ALA A 122 -5.50 40.63 -15.09
C ALA A 122 -5.09 41.87 -14.25
N VAL A 123 -4.15 41.72 -13.32
CA VAL A 123 -3.70 42.82 -12.44
C VAL A 123 -2.57 43.63 -13.06
N ALA A 124 -1.60 42.98 -13.72
CA ALA A 124 -0.42 43.62 -14.27
C ALA A 124 -0.61 44.11 -15.71
N ASP A 125 -1.72 43.75 -16.37
CA ASP A 125 -2.00 44.01 -17.79
C ASP A 125 -0.91 43.49 -18.73
N ILE A 126 -0.23 42.41 -18.31
CA ILE A 126 0.81 41.73 -19.09
C ILE A 126 0.21 40.44 -19.64
N GLY A 127 0.23 40.29 -20.98
CA GLY A 127 -0.24 39.09 -21.66
C GLY A 127 0.62 37.87 -21.32
N LEU A 128 0.22 37.10 -20.31
CA LEU A 128 0.85 35.84 -19.95
C LEU A 128 0.23 34.65 -20.73
N PRO A 129 1.03 33.61 -21.02
CA PRO A 129 0.50 32.38 -21.61
C PRO A 129 -0.56 31.76 -20.69
N MET A 130 -1.65 31.26 -21.28
CA MET A 130 -2.78 30.64 -20.57
C MET A 130 -3.52 31.58 -19.59
N SER A 131 -3.66 32.87 -19.94
CA SER A 131 -4.50 33.82 -19.18
C SER A 131 -5.91 34.00 -19.76
N SER A 132 -6.37 33.11 -20.64
CA SER A 132 -7.70 33.23 -21.26
C SER A 132 -8.81 32.81 -20.30
N ALA A 133 -10.01 33.39 -20.44
CA ALA A 133 -11.17 32.98 -19.65
C ALA A 133 -11.47 31.47 -19.76
N GLN A 134 -11.25 30.89 -20.95
CA GLN A 134 -11.41 29.46 -21.17
C GLN A 134 -10.41 28.62 -20.34
N SER A 135 -9.15 29.08 -20.21
CA SER A 135 -8.16 28.40 -19.38
C SER A 135 -8.47 28.47 -17.88
N ALA A 136 -9.06 29.56 -17.38
CA ALA A 136 -9.51 29.66 -15.99
C ALA A 136 -10.70 28.74 -15.68
N ILE A 137 -11.69 28.65 -16.58
CA ILE A 137 -12.83 27.74 -16.40
C ILE A 137 -12.35 26.29 -16.38
N THR A 138 -11.48 25.90 -17.32
CA THR A 138 -10.88 24.57 -17.34
C THR A 138 -10.11 24.29 -16.06
N ALA A 139 -9.27 25.22 -15.59
CA ALA A 139 -8.54 25.07 -14.34
C ALA A 139 -9.47 24.89 -13.13
N GLY A 140 -10.59 25.62 -13.06
CA GLY A 140 -11.60 25.44 -12.02
C GLY A 140 -12.19 24.03 -12.01
N LEU A 141 -12.62 23.51 -13.16
CA LEU A 141 -13.16 22.16 -13.29
C LEU A 141 -12.12 21.08 -12.98
N THR A 142 -10.89 21.24 -13.49
CA THR A 142 -9.78 20.33 -13.19
C THR A 142 -9.42 20.38 -11.70
N GLY A 143 -9.54 21.53 -11.04
CA GLY A 143 -9.31 21.69 -9.60
C GLY A 143 -10.32 20.93 -8.74
N VAL A 144 -11.59 20.88 -9.15
CA VAL A 144 -12.61 20.04 -8.49
C VAL A 144 -12.26 18.56 -8.60
N LEU A 145 -11.87 18.11 -9.79
CA LEU A 145 -11.42 16.72 -10.00
C LEU A 145 -10.16 16.39 -9.19
N GLY A 146 -9.17 17.29 -9.15
CA GLY A 146 -7.95 17.15 -8.35
C GLY A 146 -8.25 17.07 -6.85
N SER A 147 -9.19 17.89 -6.37
CA SER A 147 -9.65 17.87 -4.98
C SER A 147 -10.36 16.55 -4.64
N GLY A 148 -11.21 16.05 -5.55
CA GLY A 148 -11.86 14.75 -5.39
C GLY A 148 -10.85 13.61 -5.29
N LEU A 149 -9.87 13.55 -6.20
CA LEU A 149 -8.79 12.57 -6.16
C LEU A 149 -7.98 12.67 -4.85
N PHE A 150 -7.64 13.89 -4.43
CA PHE A 150 -6.94 14.11 -3.17
C PHE A 150 -7.72 13.55 -1.97
N LEU A 151 -9.03 13.82 -1.88
CA LEU A 151 -9.89 13.32 -0.81
C LEU A 151 -10.01 11.79 -0.82
N ILE A 152 -10.12 11.17 -2.00
CA ILE A 152 -10.12 9.70 -2.14
C ILE A 152 -8.79 9.12 -1.63
N GLY A 153 -7.67 9.71 -2.05
CA GLY A 153 -6.35 9.27 -1.59
C GLY A 153 -6.16 9.44 -0.08
N PHE A 154 -6.64 10.55 0.47
CA PHE A 154 -6.62 10.80 1.91
C PHE A 154 -7.52 9.83 2.70
N ALA A 155 -8.72 9.52 2.20
CA ALA A 155 -9.59 8.53 2.80
C ALA A 155 -8.95 7.12 2.79
N ALA A 156 -8.33 6.73 1.67
CA ALA A 156 -7.58 5.48 1.57
C ALA A 156 -6.38 5.44 2.53
N TYR A 157 -5.69 6.57 2.72
CA TYR A 157 -4.65 6.71 3.74
C TYR A 157 -5.22 6.48 5.15
N ILE A 158 -6.31 7.14 5.54
CA ILE A 158 -6.96 6.92 6.86
C ILE A 158 -7.37 5.46 7.02
N PHE A 159 -7.98 4.87 5.99
CA PHE A 159 -8.41 3.48 5.98
C PHE A 159 -7.23 2.54 6.21
N SER A 160 -6.08 2.80 5.59
CA SER A 160 -4.87 1.98 5.73
C SER A 160 -4.33 1.89 7.16
N PHE A 161 -4.50 2.96 7.95
CA PHE A 161 -4.08 2.96 9.36
C PHE A 161 -5.17 2.46 10.30
N SER A 162 -6.43 2.72 9.97
CA SER A 162 -7.54 2.46 10.89
C SER A 162 -7.94 0.99 10.88
N VAL A 163 -8.00 0.36 9.71
CA VAL A 163 -8.50 -1.02 9.58
C VAL A 163 -7.65 -2.06 10.30
N PRO A 164 -6.30 -2.08 10.15
CA PRO A 164 -5.48 -3.04 10.88
C PRO A 164 -5.61 -2.87 12.39
N ARG A 165 -5.58 -1.64 12.89
CA ARG A 165 -5.71 -1.34 14.32
C ARG A 165 -7.07 -1.71 14.90
N LEU A 166 -8.14 -1.46 14.14
CA LEU A 166 -9.48 -1.87 14.54
C LEU A 166 -9.56 -3.39 14.60
N ALA A 167 -9.02 -4.10 13.60
CA ALA A 167 -8.99 -5.56 13.61
C ALA A 167 -8.22 -6.11 14.83
N GLU A 168 -7.03 -5.58 15.13
CA GLU A 168 -6.26 -5.94 16.34
C GLU A 168 -7.06 -5.72 17.63
N TRP A 169 -7.70 -4.56 17.76
CA TRP A 169 -8.52 -4.23 18.93
C TRP A 169 -9.72 -5.18 19.09
N TRP A 170 -10.41 -5.48 18.00
CA TRP A 170 -11.56 -6.39 18.01
C TRP A 170 -11.18 -7.82 18.42
N ILE A 171 -10.08 -8.34 17.87
CA ILE A 171 -9.58 -9.69 18.19
C ILE A 171 -9.21 -9.78 19.68
N ASN A 172 -8.45 -8.81 20.19
CA ASN A 172 -8.08 -8.78 21.61
C ASN A 172 -9.29 -8.73 22.54
N ARG A 173 -10.36 -8.02 22.12
CA ARG A 173 -11.60 -7.93 22.90
C ARG A 173 -12.36 -9.25 22.95
N THR A 174 -12.46 -9.97 21.83
CA THR A 174 -13.15 -11.27 21.79
C THR A 174 -12.40 -12.33 22.58
N SER A 175 -11.07 -12.37 22.50
CA SER A 175 -10.25 -13.36 23.23
C SER A 175 -10.31 -13.21 24.75
N CYS A 176 -10.58 -12.02 25.28
CA CYS A 176 -10.82 -11.83 26.72
C CYS A 176 -12.23 -12.27 27.15
N SER A 177 -13.23 -12.17 26.27
CA SER A 177 -14.61 -12.55 26.59
C SER A 177 -14.82 -14.07 26.64
N ASP A 178 -14.01 -14.84 25.92
CA ASP A 178 -14.09 -16.31 25.89
C ASP A 178 -13.27 -16.97 27.02
N ALA A 179 -12.56 -16.18 27.82
CA ALA A 179 -11.74 -16.63 28.95
C ALA A 179 -12.42 -16.47 30.32
N GLU A 180 -13.66 -15.97 30.35
CA GLU A 180 -14.53 -15.88 31.54
C GLU A 180 -15.63 -16.94 31.51
#